data_AF-A0A6G1GY64-F1
#
_entry.id   AF-A0A6G1GY64-F1
#
_cell.length_a   1.000
_cell.length_b   1.000
_cell.length_c   1.000
_cell.angle_alpha   90.00
_cell.angle_beta   90.00
_cell.angle_gamma   90.00
#
_symmetry.space_group_name_H-M   'P 1'
#
loop_
_entity.id
_entity.type
_entity.pdbx_description
1 polymer ?
#
loop_
_entity_poly.entity_id
_entity_poly.type
_entity_poly.pdbx_seq_one_letter_code
_entity_poly.pdbx_strand_id
1 'polypeptide(L)' 'MASPIYNLFFRKNTAMLTTVFVTMFGFQMAFDTGSTVLWDKINQGRQWKDIKSRYMEKEDEE' A
#
# COMPACT_ATOMS: atom_id res chain seq x y z
N MET A 1 17.03 31.80 8.92
CA MET A 1 16.81 30.79 9.98
C MET A 1 16.44 29.48 9.31
N ALA A 2 17.02 28.35 9.74
CA ALA A 2 16.67 27.03 9.17
C ALA A 2 15.25 26.61 9.59
N SER A 3 14.51 25.95 8.68
CA SER A 3 13.15 25.48 8.94
C SER A 3 13.09 24.57 10.17
N PRO A 4 12.07 24.68 11.04
CA PRO A 4 11.87 23.77 12.17
C PRO A 4 11.87 22.30 11.76
N ILE A 5 11.32 21.98 10.58
CA ILE A 5 11.29 20.62 10.01
C ILE A 5 12.71 20.14 9.68
N TYR A 6 13.53 21.01 9.10
CA TYR A 6 14.93 20.69 8.77
C TYR A 6 15.75 20.41 10.03
N ASN A 7 15.60 21.26 11.05
CA ASN A 7 16.31 21.08 12.31
C ASN A 7 15.90 19.81 13.05
N LEU A 8 14.64 19.41 12.95
CA LEU A 8 14.10 18.23 13.63
C LEU A 8 14.48 16.92 12.93
N PHE A 9 14.33 16.84 11.61
CA PHE A 9 14.43 15.58 10.88
C PHE A 9 15.71 15.44 10.04
N PHE A 10 16.29 16.53 9.56
CA PHE A 10 17.30 16.50 8.49
C PHE A 10 18.67 17.03 8.89
N ARG A 11 18.80 17.70 10.04
CA ARG A 11 20.08 18.31 10.48
C ARG A 11 21.12 17.30 10.98
N LYS A 12 20.71 16.16 11.51
CA LYS A 12 21.62 15.09 12.00
C LYS A 12 21.45 13.84 11.14
N ASN A 13 22.54 13.28 10.64
CA ASN A 13 22.51 12.07 9.79
C ASN A 13 21.73 10.91 10.43
N THR A 14 21.92 10.65 11.72
CA THR A 14 21.19 9.59 12.44
C THR A 14 19.68 9.86 12.45
N ALA A 15 19.26 11.10 12.75
CA ALA A 15 17.85 11.48 12.75
C ALA A 15 17.24 11.38 11.35
N MET A 16 18.00 11.77 10.32
CA MET A 16 17.60 11.64 8.93
C MET A 16 17.40 10.17 8.53
N LEU A 17 18.37 9.30 8.83
CA LEU A 17 18.28 7.87 8.52
C LEU A 17 17.08 7.22 9.21
N THR A 18 16.87 7.48 10.50
CA THR A 18 15.69 6.97 11.22
C THR A 18 14.39 7.48 10.61
N THR A 19 14.32 8.77 10.25
CA THR A 19 13.15 9.35 9.59
C THR A 19 12.85 8.67 8.26
N VAL A 20 13.88 8.44 7.44
CA VAL A 20 13.75 7.75 6.15
C VAL A 20 13.24 6.32 6.35
N PHE A 21 13.81 5.54 7.28
CA PHE A 21 13.35 4.18 7.52
C PHE A 21 11.91 4.12 8.02
N VAL A 22 11.56 4.92 9.03
CA VAL A 22 10.19 4.95 9.56
C VAL A 22 9.18 5.35 8.47
N THR A 23 9.52 6.36 7.68
CA THR A 23 8.67 6.81 6.57
C THR A 23 8.57 5.74 5.49
N MET A 24 9.67 5.06 5.15
CA MET A 24 9.68 3.98 4.16
C MET A 24 8.74 2.85 4.55
N PHE A 25 8.85 2.32 5.78
CA PHE A 25 7.96 1.25 6.23
C PHE A 25 6.50 1.70 6.34
N GLY A 26 6.26 2.89 6.90
CA GLY A 26 4.91 3.45 6.99
C GLY A 26 4.29 3.68 5.62
N PHE A 27 5.06 4.24 4.69
CA PHE A 27 4.62 4.46 3.31
C PHE A 27 4.37 3.16 2.57
N GLN A 28 5.26 2.17 2.68
CA GLN A 28 5.09 0.86 2.05
C GLN A 28 3.77 0.22 2.46
N MET A 29 3.49 0.13 3.78
CA MET A 29 2.23 -0.47 4.27
C MET A 29 0.99 0.27 3.77
N ALA A 30 1.01 1.61 3.81
CA ALA A 30 -0.09 2.44 3.35
C ALA A 30 -0.29 2.34 1.84
N PHE A 31 0.81 2.34 1.06
CA PHE A 31 0.78 2.27 -0.38
C PHE A 31 0.30 0.90 -0.87
N ASP A 32 0.80 -0.20 -0.32
CA ASP A 32 0.39 -1.56 -0.68
C ASP A 32 -1.11 -1.76 -0.43
N THR A 33 -1.59 -1.37 0.75
CA THR A 33 -3.01 -1.48 1.11
C THR A 33 -3.86 -0.54 0.25
N GLY A 34 -3.46 0.72 0.11
CA GLY A 34 -4.21 1.72 -0.63
C GLY A 34 -4.29 1.41 -2.12
N SER A 35 -3.19 0.97 -2.73
CA SER A 35 -3.14 0.58 -4.14
C SER A 35 -3.99 -0.66 -4.41
N THR A 36 -4.00 -1.65 -3.51
CA THR A 36 -4.88 -2.82 -3.61
C THR A 36 -6.35 -2.41 -3.59
N VAL A 37 -6.76 -1.57 -2.64
CA VAL A 37 -8.14 -1.08 -2.55
C VAL A 37 -8.54 -0.27 -3.78
N LEU A 38 -7.64 0.58 -4.28
CA LEU A 38 -7.87 1.35 -5.49
C LEU A 38 -8.05 0.45 -6.71
N TRP A 39 -7.18 -0.55 -6.86
CA TRP A 39 -7.24 -1.54 -7.94
C TRP A 39 -8.54 -2.35 -7.89
N ASP A 40 -8.96 -2.73 -6.69
CA ASP A 40 -10.20 -3.46 -6.43
C ASP A 40 -11.44 -2.69 -6.85
N LYS A 41 -11.50 -1.40 -6.50
CA LYS A 41 -12.61 -0.54 -6.91
C LYS A 41 -12.66 -0.33 -8.41
N ILE A 42 -11.51 -0.13 -9.05
CA ILE A 42 -11.43 0.11 -10.49
C ILE A 42 -11.81 -1.14 -11.29
N ASN A 43 -11.45 -2.34 -10.81
CA ASN A 43 -11.62 -3.59 -11.54
C ASN A 43 -12.75 -4.48 -10.98
N GLN A 44 -13.65 -3.91 -10.17
CA GLN A 44 -14.74 -4.64 -9.55
C GLN A 44 -15.57 -5.39 -10.62
N GLY A 45 -15.87 -6.66 -10.35
CA GLY A 45 -16.64 -7.53 -11.23
C GLY A 45 -15.82 -8.17 -12.35
N ARG A 46 -14.54 -7.80 -12.51
CA ARG A 46 -13.61 -8.42 -13.47
C ARG A 46 -12.51 -9.22 -12.79
N GLN A 47 -12.32 -9.04 -11.49
CA GLN A 47 -11.27 -9.75 -10.77
C GLN A 47 -11.65 -11.22 -10.59
N TRP A 48 -10.65 -12.10 -10.59
CA TRP A 48 -10.88 -13.52 -10.34
C TRP A 48 -11.67 -13.75 -9.05
N LYS A 49 -11.34 -13.04 -7.97
CA LYS A 49 -12.05 -13.14 -6.70
C LYS A 49 -13.55 -12.80 -6.77
N ASP A 50 -13.97 -12.00 -7.75
CA ASP A 50 -15.37 -11.61 -7.95
C ASP A 50 -16.13 -12.63 -8.82
N ILE A 51 -15.43 -13.31 -9.74
CA ILE A 51 -16.04 -14.22 -10.72
C ILE A 51 -15.83 -15.71 -10.42
N LYS A 52 -14.93 -16.03 -9.48
CA LYS A 52 -14.48 -17.40 -9.17
C LYS A 52 -15.62 -18.36 -8.87
N SER A 53 -16.63 -17.94 -8.11
CA SER A 53 -17.76 -18.80 -7.73
C SER A 53 -18.48 -19.39 -8.94
N ARG A 54 -18.64 -18.60 -10.01
CA ARG A 54 -19.33 -18.99 -11.24
C ARG A 54 -18.63 -20.11 -12.02
N TYR A 55 -17.35 -20.35 -11.75
CA TYR A 55 -16.55 -21.37 -12.42
C TYR A 55 -16.38 -22.61 -11.55
N MET A 56 -16.29 -22.44 -10.22
CA MET A 56 -16.21 -23.57 -9.29
C MET A 56 -17.53 -24.34 -9.23
N GLU A 57 -18.68 -23.67 -9.25
CA GLU A 57 -19.99 -24.34 -9.32
C GLU A 57 -20.16 -25.17 -10.60
N LYS A 58 -19.53 -24.75 -11.70
CA LYS A 58 -19.57 -25.49 -12.97
C LYS A 58 -18.69 -26.73 -12.97
N GLU A 59 -17.58 -26.72 -12.25
CA GLU A 59 -16.74 -27.91 -12.05
C GLU A 59 -17.42 -28.95 -11.15
N ASP A 60 -18.28 -28.53 -10.22
CA ASP A 60 -19.02 -29.43 -9.33
C ASP A 60 -20.29 -30.04 -10.00
N GLU A 61 -20.81 -29.40 -11.05
CA GLU A 61 -21.97 -29.87 -11.85
C GLU A 61 -21.60 -30.78 -13.04
N GLU A 62 -20.32 -30.83 -13.45
CA GLU A 62 -19.76 -31.74 -14.47
C GLU A 62 -19.24 -33.06 -13.87
#